data_AF-A0A6C0B283-F1
#
_entry.id   AF-A0A6C0B283-F1
#
_cell.length_a   1.000
_cell.length_b   1.000
_cell.length_c   1.000
_cell.angle_alpha   90.00
_cell.angle_beta   90.00
_cell.angle_gamma   90.00
#
_symmetry.space_group_name_H-M   'P 1'
#
loop_
_entity.id
_entity.type
_entity.pdbx_description
1 polymer ?
#
loop_
_entity_poly.entity_id
_entity_poly.type
_entity_poly.pdbx_seq_one_letter_code
_entity_poly.pdbx_strand_id
1 'polypeptide(L)'
;MSDLLVCSSLFFLSNFIHARLRGYRFYSTWFYLLTVTSIIIHGFFPENLIANLIDKIPIAGIILTGLYLFMHKCHTCTLKKRISYAVIVISAFSFVIFIFYYGYLTNQFCFDKDKYTATLFHALLHLTSSVGHHAIIIM
;
A
#
# COMPACT_ATOMS: atom_id res chain seq x y z
N MET A 1 -18.33 7.63 -5.10
CA MET A 1 -16.91 8.10 -5.11
C MET A 1 -16.09 7.40 -4.03
N SER A 2 -16.61 7.34 -2.80
CA SER A 2 -16.12 6.42 -1.74
C SER A 2 -16.01 4.98 -2.23
N ASP A 3 -16.92 4.54 -3.09
CA ASP A 3 -16.97 3.15 -3.61
C ASP A 3 -15.68 2.74 -4.33
N LEU A 4 -15.02 3.65 -5.05
CA LEU A 4 -13.76 3.34 -5.74
C LEU A 4 -12.62 3.11 -4.74
N LEU A 5 -12.58 3.88 -3.64
CA LEU A 5 -11.59 3.72 -2.59
C LEU A 5 -11.81 2.42 -1.81
N VAL A 6 -13.07 2.09 -1.53
CA VAL A 6 -13.46 0.83 -0.90
C VAL A 6 -13.13 -0.37 -1.81
N CYS A 7 -13.41 -0.28 -3.12
CA CYS A 7 -13.06 -1.35 -4.05
C CYS A 7 -11.54 -1.49 -4.21
N SER A 8 -10.80 -0.39 -4.30
CA SER A 8 -9.34 -0.44 -4.44
C SER A 8 -8.63 -0.88 -3.16
N SER A 9 -9.21 -0.67 -1.97
CA SER A 9 -8.64 -1.20 -0.73
C SER A 9 -8.65 -2.74 -0.67
N LEU A 10 -9.46 -3.41 -1.50
CA LEU A 10 -9.42 -4.86 -1.67
C LEU A 10 -8.10 -5.36 -2.28
N PHE A 11 -7.29 -4.49 -2.91
CA PHE A 11 -5.91 -4.85 -3.27
C PHE A 11 -5.04 -5.15 -2.04
N PHE A 12 -5.36 -4.57 -0.87
CA PHE A 12 -4.69 -4.95 0.38
C PHE A 12 -5.17 -6.31 0.89
N LEU A 13 -6.41 -6.70 0.59
CA LEU A 13 -6.93 -8.03 0.91
C LEU A 13 -6.19 -9.12 0.11
N SER A 14 -5.86 -8.88 -1.17
CA SER A 14 -5.04 -9.83 -1.94
C SER A 14 -3.65 -9.98 -1.34
N ASN A 15 -3.04 -8.89 -0.87
CA ASN A 15 -1.76 -8.93 -0.16
C ASN A 15 -1.85 -9.76 1.12
N PHE A 16 -2.91 -9.56 1.93
CA PHE A 16 -3.16 -10.35 3.12
C PHE A 16 -3.22 -11.84 2.80
N ILE A 17 -4.06 -12.24 1.85
CA ILE A 17 -4.24 -13.64 1.46
C ILE A 17 -2.91 -14.23 0.98
N HIS A 18 -2.21 -13.55 0.08
CA HIS A 18 -0.95 -14.05 -0.48
C HIS A 18 0.15 -14.15 0.60
N ALA A 19 0.32 -13.13 1.45
CA ALA A 19 1.27 -13.16 2.54
C ALA A 19 0.97 -14.29 3.54
N ARG A 20 -0.33 -14.51 3.83
CA ARG A 20 -0.78 -15.56 4.74
C ARG A 20 -0.47 -16.96 4.19
N LEU A 21 -0.74 -17.20 2.91
CA LEU A 21 -0.42 -18.47 2.23
C LEU A 21 1.08 -18.76 2.19
N ARG A 22 1.93 -17.74 2.20
CA ARG A 22 3.40 -17.86 2.27
C ARG A 22 3.96 -17.93 3.70
N GLY A 23 3.10 -17.94 4.71
CA GLY A 23 3.50 -18.06 6.12
C GLY A 23 3.93 -16.74 6.78
N TYR A 24 3.84 -15.59 6.10
CA TYR A 24 4.22 -14.29 6.65
C TYR A 24 3.14 -13.72 7.57
N ARG A 25 2.94 -14.34 8.74
CA ARG A 25 1.81 -14.03 9.65
C ARG A 25 1.78 -12.56 10.08
N PHE A 26 2.86 -12.03 10.64
CA PHE A 26 2.92 -10.63 11.10
C PHE A 26 2.72 -9.64 9.95
N TYR A 27 3.34 -9.90 8.81
CA TYR A 27 3.20 -9.04 7.64
C TYR A 27 1.77 -9.04 7.09
N SER A 28 1.13 -10.22 7.02
CA SER A 28 -0.26 -10.37 6.61
C SER A 28 -1.23 -9.61 7.53
N THR A 29 -1.01 -9.65 8.85
CA THR A 29 -1.89 -8.97 9.82
C THR A 29 -2.00 -7.48 9.55
N TRP A 30 -0.90 -6.82 9.18
CA TRP A 30 -0.95 -5.39 8.87
C TRP A 30 -1.80 -5.08 7.63
N PHE A 31 -1.75 -5.91 6.58
CA PHE A 31 -2.64 -5.76 5.42
C PHE A 31 -4.10 -6.00 5.76
N TYR A 32 -4.39 -6.97 6.63
CA TYR A 32 -5.75 -7.21 7.11
C TYR A 32 -6.28 -5.99 7.88
N LEU A 33 -5.48 -5.46 8.82
CA LEU A 33 -5.84 -4.26 9.56
C LEU A 33 -6.07 -3.07 8.62
N LEU A 34 -5.19 -2.84 7.65
CA LEU A 34 -5.35 -1.77 6.65
C LEU A 34 -6.62 -1.93 5.83
N THR A 35 -6.95 -3.16 5.41
CA THR A 35 -8.18 -3.44 4.65
C THR A 35 -9.41 -3.08 5.49
N VAL A 36 -9.45 -3.53 6.75
CA VAL A 36 -10.57 -3.27 7.65
C VAL A 36 -10.69 -1.78 7.97
N THR A 37 -9.60 -1.11 8.33
CA THR A 37 -9.61 0.32 8.65
C THR A 37 -10.00 1.15 7.43
N SER A 38 -9.45 0.85 6.25
CA SER A 38 -9.75 1.58 5.02
C SER A 38 -11.22 1.44 4.60
N ILE A 39 -11.81 0.24 4.71
CA ILE A 39 -13.26 0.03 4.47
C ILE A 39 -14.10 0.82 5.47
N ILE A 40 -13.77 0.77 6.76
CA ILE A 40 -14.54 1.46 7.80
C ILE A 40 -14.44 2.98 7.63
N ILE A 41 -13.25 3.49 7.38
CA ILE A 41 -12.95 4.93 7.37
C ILE A 41 -13.47 5.57 6.09
N HIS A 42 -13.16 5.02 4.91
CA HIS A 42 -13.65 5.58 3.65
C HIS A 42 -15.13 5.26 3.38
N GLY A 43 -15.65 4.18 3.97
CA GLY A 43 -17.06 3.81 3.84
C GLY A 43 -17.99 4.60 4.76
N PHE A 44 -17.61 4.78 6.04
CA PHE A 44 -18.53 5.32 7.06
C PHE A 44 -18.09 6.66 7.66
N PHE A 45 -16.78 6.99 7.66
CA PHE A 45 -16.25 8.18 8.36
C PHE A 45 -15.21 8.99 7.54
N PRO A 46 -15.50 9.37 6.28
CA PRO A 46 -14.49 9.92 5.37
C PRO A 46 -13.90 11.27 5.82
N GLU A 47 -14.65 12.08 6.55
CA GLU A 47 -14.24 13.43 6.98
C GLU A 47 -13.61 13.45 8.39
N ASN A 48 -13.56 12.32 9.10
CA ASN A 48 -13.05 12.28 10.46
C ASN A 48 -11.51 12.21 10.48
N LEU A 49 -10.88 13.27 10.98
CA LEU A 49 -9.42 13.40 11.03
C LEU A 49 -8.74 12.34 11.92
N ILE A 50 -9.36 11.97 13.05
CA ILE A 50 -8.82 10.93 13.95
C ILE A 50 -8.89 9.56 13.25
N ALA A 51 -10.01 9.28 12.59
CA ALA A 51 -10.18 8.05 11.82
C ALA A 51 -9.10 7.96 10.73
N ASN A 52 -8.92 9.03 9.94
CA ASN A 52 -7.86 9.11 8.92
C ASN A 52 -6.43 8.99 9.49
N LEU A 53 -6.19 9.35 10.75
CA LEU A 53 -4.90 9.14 11.41
C LEU A 53 -4.71 7.66 11.81
N ILE A 54 -5.76 7.00 12.27
CA ILE A 54 -5.74 5.57 12.61
C ILE A 54 -5.40 4.71 11.38
N ASP A 55 -5.92 5.06 10.20
CA ASP A 55 -5.62 4.32 8.95
C ASP A 55 -4.14 4.31 8.58
N LYS A 56 -3.36 5.28 9.10
CA LYS A 56 -1.91 5.36 8.84
C LYS A 56 -1.08 4.42 9.71
N ILE A 57 -1.64 3.91 10.81
CA ILE A 57 -0.91 3.00 11.72
C ILE A 57 -0.60 1.66 11.01
N PRO A 58 -1.58 0.98 10.37
CA PRO A 58 -1.28 -0.21 9.57
C PRO A 58 -0.27 0.04 8.45
N ILE A 59 -0.31 1.21 7.81
CA ILE A 59 0.64 1.58 6.74
C ILE A 59 2.08 1.58 7.27
N ALA A 60 2.33 2.20 8.43
CA ALA A 60 3.65 2.20 9.05
C ALA A 60 4.12 0.77 9.38
N GLY A 61 3.21 -0.07 9.89
CA GLY A 61 3.48 -1.49 10.14
C GLY A 61 3.88 -2.26 8.88
N ILE A 62 3.15 -2.06 7.77
CA ILE A 62 3.45 -2.65 6.46
C ILE A 62 4.83 -2.21 5.96
N ILE A 63 5.17 -0.92 6.07
CA ILE A 63 6.46 -0.41 5.61
C ILE A 63 7.61 -1.03 6.41
N LEU A 64 7.54 -1.02 7.74
CA LEU A 64 8.60 -1.54 8.59
C LEU A 64 8.81 -3.05 8.40
N THR A 65 7.72 -3.83 8.42
CA THR A 65 7.78 -5.28 8.26
C THR A 65 8.11 -5.69 6.82
N GLY A 66 7.63 -4.95 5.82
CA GLY A 66 7.95 -5.15 4.41
C GLY A 66 9.42 -4.85 4.12
N LEU A 67 9.97 -3.77 4.68
CA LEU A 67 11.39 -3.45 4.57
C LEU A 67 12.27 -4.55 5.17
N TYR A 68 11.94 -5.00 6.38
CA TYR A 68 12.64 -6.13 7.01
C TYR A 68 12.62 -7.38 6.13
N LEU A 69 11.45 -7.76 5.61
CA LEU A 69 11.29 -8.95 4.77
C LEU A 69 12.07 -8.82 3.45
N PHE A 70 12.02 -7.65 2.81
CA PHE A 70 12.75 -7.36 1.58
C PHE A 70 14.27 -7.44 1.79
N MET A 71 14.79 -6.84 2.85
CA MET A 71 16.22 -6.90 3.18
C MET A 71 16.67 -8.33 3.46
N HIS A 72 15.90 -9.09 4.24
CA HIS A 72 16.20 -10.50 4.52
C HIS A 72 16.27 -11.32 3.22
N LYS A 73 15.28 -11.16 2.32
CA LYS A 73 15.24 -11.88 1.04
C LYS A 73 16.35 -11.47 0.08
N CYS A 74 16.82 -10.21 0.13
CA CYS A 74 17.96 -9.76 -0.67
C CYS A 74 19.25 -10.53 -0.36
N HIS A 75 19.38 -11.13 0.82
CA HIS A 75 20.53 -11.94 1.21
C HIS A 75 20.36 -13.43 0.86
N THR A 76 19.12 -13.92 0.71
CA THR A 76 18.85 -15.36 0.51
C THR A 76 18.60 -15.74 -0.96
N CYS A 77 18.20 -14.79 -1.80
CA CYS A 77 17.80 -15.06 -3.18
C CYS A 77 18.97 -14.92 -4.17
N THR A 78 18.84 -15.54 -5.34
CA THR A 78 19.84 -15.43 -6.42
C THR A 78 19.95 -13.99 -6.92
N LEU A 79 21.12 -13.60 -7.43
CA LEU A 79 21.40 -12.24 -7.92
C LEU A 79 20.35 -11.77 -8.95
N LYS A 80 20.00 -12.62 -9.92
CA LYS A 80 19.01 -12.29 -10.96
C LYS A 80 17.64 -11.99 -10.35
N LYS A 81 17.13 -12.85 -9.46
CA LYS A 81 15.86 -12.63 -8.76
C LYS A 81 15.92 -11.33 -7.96
N ARG A 82 16.98 -11.16 -7.17
CA ARG A 82 17.18 -9.96 -6.35
C ARG A 82 17.07 -8.68 -7.15
N ILE A 83 17.81 -8.56 -8.26
CA ILE A 83 17.78 -7.36 -9.10
C ILE A 83 16.37 -7.15 -9.67
N SER A 84 15.76 -8.19 -10.24
CA SER A 84 14.43 -8.06 -10.87
C SER A 84 13.35 -7.58 -9.90
N TYR A 85 13.26 -8.17 -8.70
CA TYR A 85 12.26 -7.77 -7.70
C TYR A 85 12.64 -6.46 -7.01
N ALA A 86 13.92 -6.17 -6.80
CA ALA A 86 14.35 -4.89 -6.23
C ALA A 86 13.95 -3.71 -7.10
N VAL A 87 14.08 -3.82 -8.43
CA VAL A 87 13.63 -2.78 -9.36
C VAL A 87 12.13 -2.54 -9.19
N ILE A 88 11.30 -3.59 -9.17
CA ILE A 88 9.85 -3.45 -9.01
C ILE A 88 9.50 -2.78 -7.68
N VAL A 89 10.09 -3.26 -6.57
CA VAL A 89 9.81 -2.75 -5.22
C VAL A 89 10.23 -1.28 -5.08
N ILE A 90 11.45 -0.94 -5.50
CA ILE A 90 11.98 0.43 -5.39
C ILE A 90 11.21 1.38 -6.30
N SER A 91 10.89 0.98 -7.54
CA SER A 91 10.07 1.79 -8.43
C SER A 91 8.66 2.03 -7.88
N ALA A 92 8.00 0.98 -7.37
CA ALA A 92 6.67 1.11 -6.76
C ALA A 92 6.69 2.05 -5.55
N PHE A 93 7.67 1.89 -4.65
CA PHE A 93 7.83 2.74 -3.47
C PHE A 93 8.12 4.20 -3.85
N SER A 94 9.02 4.42 -4.81
CA SER A 94 9.37 5.77 -5.29
C SER A 94 8.17 6.45 -5.95
N PHE A 95 7.39 5.70 -6.73
CA PHE A 95 6.18 6.20 -7.37
C PHE A 95 5.09 6.58 -6.37
N VAL A 96 4.88 5.75 -5.33
CA VAL A 96 3.95 6.05 -4.24
C VAL A 96 4.36 7.32 -3.50
N ILE A 97 5.66 7.47 -3.17
CA ILE A 97 6.19 8.70 -2.57
C ILE A 97 5.98 9.90 -3.49
N PHE A 98 6.26 9.75 -4.79
CA PHE A 98 6.07 10.83 -5.75
C PHE A 98 4.61 11.28 -5.79
N ILE A 99 3.67 10.40 -6.08
CA ILE A 99 2.24 10.76 -6.18
C ILE A 99 1.74 11.39 -4.87
N PHE A 100 2.09 10.80 -3.72
CA PHE A 100 1.56 11.27 -2.45
C PHE A 100 2.25 12.56 -1.98
N TYR A 101 3.58 12.56 -1.86
CA TYR A 101 4.31 13.69 -1.27
C TYR A 101 4.42 14.88 -2.21
N TYR A 102 4.76 14.65 -3.49
CA TYR A 102 4.79 15.75 -4.46
C TYR A 102 3.37 16.27 -4.74
N GLY A 103 2.37 15.38 -4.81
CA GLY A 103 0.97 15.78 -4.91
C GLY A 103 0.51 16.65 -3.74
N TYR A 104 0.92 16.33 -2.52
CA TYR A 104 0.62 17.15 -1.33
C TYR A 104 1.23 18.56 -1.44
N LEU A 105 2.49 18.66 -1.86
CA LEU A 105 3.18 19.95 -1.99
C LEU A 105 2.60 20.84 -3.10
N THR A 106 2.05 20.23 -4.16
CA THR A 106 1.57 20.94 -5.35
C THR A 106 0.05 21.05 -5.44
N ASN A 107 -0.70 20.46 -4.50
CA ASN A 107 -2.16 20.29 -4.55
C ASN A 107 -2.62 19.60 -5.85
N GLN A 108 -1.91 18.53 -6.22
CA GLN A 108 -2.20 17.69 -7.38
C GLN A 108 -2.40 16.23 -6.96
N PHE A 109 -2.83 15.39 -7.91
CA PHE A 109 -3.04 13.96 -7.72
C PHE A 109 -4.05 13.68 -6.61
N CYS A 110 -3.65 13.01 -5.52
CA CYS A 110 -4.51 12.68 -4.38
C CYS A 110 -5.05 13.91 -3.64
N PHE A 111 -4.49 15.09 -3.90
CA PHE A 111 -4.86 16.37 -3.29
C PHE A 111 -5.45 17.34 -4.31
N ASP A 112 -5.82 16.85 -5.50
CA ASP A 112 -6.48 17.66 -6.52
C ASP A 112 -7.84 18.19 -6.01
N LYS A 113 -8.23 19.37 -6.49
CA LYS A 113 -9.53 19.98 -6.18
C LYS A 113 -10.67 19.17 -6.77
N ASP A 114 -10.44 18.55 -7.93
CA ASP A 114 -11.39 17.63 -8.52
C ASP A 114 -11.37 16.30 -7.76
N LYS A 115 -12.49 15.99 -7.09
CA LYS A 115 -12.64 14.79 -6.28
C LYS A 115 -12.48 13.51 -7.11
N TYR A 116 -12.85 13.52 -8.39
CA TYR A 116 -12.69 12.35 -9.25
C TYR A 116 -11.21 12.04 -9.47
N THR A 117 -10.43 13.03 -9.88
CA THR A 117 -8.99 12.94 -10.07
C THR A 117 -8.29 12.51 -8.77
N ALA A 118 -8.63 13.13 -7.65
CA ALA A 118 -8.09 12.74 -6.34
C ALA A 118 -8.34 11.28 -5.98
N THR A 119 -9.58 10.81 -6.20
CA THR A 119 -9.97 9.42 -5.92
C THR A 119 -9.25 8.44 -6.85
N LEU A 120 -9.10 8.78 -8.14
CA LEU A 120 -8.42 7.94 -9.13
C LEU A 120 -6.95 7.74 -8.78
N PHE A 121 -6.23 8.82 -8.45
CA PHE A 121 -4.83 8.73 -8.05
C PHE A 121 -4.64 8.02 -6.71
N HIS A 122 -5.59 8.16 -5.78
CA HIS A 122 -5.57 7.39 -4.53
C HIS A 122 -5.76 5.89 -4.78
N ALA A 123 -6.70 5.50 -5.65
CA ALA A 123 -6.86 4.11 -6.06
C ALA A 123 -5.61 3.57 -6.78
N LEU A 124 -4.93 4.42 -7.56
CA LEU A 124 -3.65 4.09 -8.18
C LEU A 124 -2.54 3.86 -7.14
N LEU A 125 -2.51 4.64 -6.05
CA LEU A 125 -1.61 4.37 -4.91
C LEU A 125 -1.86 2.99 -4.30
N HIS A 126 -3.12 2.62 -4.07
CA HIS A 126 -3.48 1.27 -3.56
C HIS A 126 -2.96 0.17 -4.49
N LEU A 127 -3.20 0.31 -5.79
CA LEU A 127 -2.76 -0.65 -6.79
C LEU A 127 -1.24 -0.78 -6.84
N THR A 128 -0.51 0.33 -6.99
CA THR A 128 0.95 0.29 -7.10
C THR A 128 1.62 -0.18 -5.81
N SER A 129 1.11 0.23 -4.65
CA SER A 129 1.55 -0.31 -3.36
C SER A 129 1.33 -1.82 -3.27
N SER A 130 0.16 -2.31 -3.69
CA SER A 130 -0.15 -3.74 -3.70
C SER A 130 0.82 -4.53 -4.59
N VAL A 131 1.10 -4.06 -5.80
CA VAL A 131 2.07 -4.69 -6.72
C VAL A 131 3.46 -4.78 -6.09
N GLY A 132 3.96 -3.69 -5.49
CA GLY A 132 5.26 -3.68 -4.81
C GLY A 132 5.33 -4.68 -3.67
N HIS A 133 4.26 -4.82 -2.88
CA HIS A 133 4.24 -5.77 -1.77
C HIS A 133 4.05 -7.23 -2.22
N HIS A 134 3.29 -7.50 -3.28
CA HIS A 134 3.27 -8.82 -3.91
C HIS A 134 4.65 -9.23 -4.43
N ALA A 135 5.42 -8.30 -4.99
CA ALA A 135 6.82 -8.54 -5.38
C ALA A 135 7.68 -8.96 -4.16
N ILE A 136 7.57 -8.29 -3.01
CA ILE A 136 8.26 -8.68 -1.77
C ILE A 136 7.83 -10.08 -1.31
N ILE A 137 6.54 -10.41 -1.39
CA ILE A 137 5.99 -11.71 -0.95
C ILE A 137 6.52 -12.86 -1.85
N ILE A 138 6.63 -12.64 -3.15
CA ILE A 138 7.05 -13.66 -4.14
C ILE A 138 8.57 -13.88 -4.14
N MET A 139 9.34 -12.80 -3.98
CA MET A 139 10.81 -12.81 -4.04
C MET A 139 11.43 -13.93 -3.21
#